data_AF-A0A7J5DQ98-F1
#
_entry.id   AF-A0A7J5DQ98-F1
#
_cell.length_a   1.000
_cell.length_b   1.000
_cell.length_c   1.000
_cell.angle_alpha   90.00
_cell.angle_beta   90.00
_cell.angle_gamma   90.00
#
_symmetry.space_group_name_H-M   'P 1'
#
loop_
_entity.id
_entity.type
_entity.pdbx_description
1 polymer ?
#
loop_
_entity_poly.entity_id
_entity_poly.type
_entity_poly.pdbx_seq_one_letter_code
_entity_poly.pdbx_strand_id
1 'polypeptide(L)'
;MKLTFIEEPDLEFGNGSRHIDPRSGINNYGPADLSNTGVRTIQIGIVGTKEAIDGVKAWLDRCREPIAPKESPLSHLYLPFPGFHTSVGFRSTIIWNGRLSAHSTNEPWRTSQR
;
A
#
# COMPACT_ATOMS: atom_id res chain seq x y z
N MET A 1 -5.83 -3.91 43.28
CA MET A 1 -5.30 -3.61 41.92
C MET A 1 -6.30 -2.69 41.24
N LYS A 2 -5.93 -1.46 40.89
CA LYS A 2 -6.80 -0.52 40.15
C LYS A 2 -6.49 -0.69 38.67
N LEU A 3 -7.48 -1.13 37.89
CA LEU A 3 -7.40 -1.17 36.43
C LEU A 3 -7.94 0.15 35.89
N THR A 4 -7.17 0.81 35.01
CA THR A 4 -7.64 1.97 34.25
C THR A 4 -7.92 1.50 32.83
N PHE A 5 -9.16 1.62 32.42
CA PHE A 5 -9.57 1.39 31.04
C PHE A 5 -9.44 2.71 30.27
N ILE A 6 -8.79 2.66 29.11
CA ILE A 6 -8.64 3.80 28.20
C ILE A 6 -9.45 3.45 26.95
N GLU A 7 -10.36 4.33 26.57
CA GLU A 7 -11.14 4.17 25.35
C GLU A 7 -10.24 4.29 24.11
N GLU A 8 -10.59 3.56 23.06
CA GLU A 8 -9.86 3.63 21.79
C GLU A 8 -10.06 5.03 21.18
N PRO A 9 -8.98 5.74 20.81
CA PRO A 9 -9.09 7.10 20.30
C PRO A 9 -9.59 7.10 18.85
N ASP A 10 -10.30 8.15 18.49
CA ASP A 10 -10.61 8.43 17.09
C ASP A 10 -9.35 8.78 16.30
N LEU A 11 -9.26 8.25 15.07
CA LEU A 11 -8.23 8.62 14.10
C LEU A 11 -8.76 9.72 13.17
N GLU A 12 -7.88 10.61 12.74
CA GLU A 12 -8.22 11.69 11.80
C GLU A 12 -7.84 11.33 10.35
N PHE A 13 -8.70 11.71 9.42
CA PHE A 13 -8.62 11.43 7.98
C PHE A 13 -8.88 12.70 7.17
N GLY A 14 -8.99 12.55 5.84
CA GLY A 14 -9.15 13.68 4.93
C GLY A 14 -10.25 14.66 5.37
N ASN A 15 -9.93 15.95 5.21
CA ASN A 15 -10.81 17.08 5.55
C ASN A 15 -11.25 17.13 7.04
N GLY A 16 -10.44 16.60 7.95
CA GLY A 16 -10.73 16.61 9.40
C GLY A 16 -11.79 15.59 9.84
N SER A 17 -12.13 14.65 8.95
CA SER A 17 -13.05 13.55 9.27
C SER A 17 -12.43 12.61 10.31
N ARG A 18 -13.24 11.96 11.14
CA ARG A 18 -12.77 11.04 12.18
C ARG A 18 -13.41 9.67 12.09
N HIS A 19 -12.63 8.65 12.41
CA HIS A 19 -13.13 7.27 12.46
C HIS A 19 -12.25 6.43 13.39
N ILE A 20 -12.86 5.49 14.13
CA ILE A 20 -12.14 4.55 14.99
C ILE A 20 -11.36 3.49 14.19
N ASP A 21 -11.99 2.90 13.15
CA ASP A 21 -11.33 1.92 12.27
C ASP A 21 -10.56 2.60 11.13
N PRO A 22 -9.24 2.33 10.98
CA PRO A 22 -8.42 2.93 9.94
C PRO A 22 -8.81 2.52 8.52
N ARG A 23 -9.30 1.30 8.31
CA ARG A 23 -9.65 0.83 6.96
C ARG A 23 -10.88 1.55 6.44
N SER A 24 -11.93 1.63 7.26
CA SER A 24 -13.14 2.40 6.97
C SER A 24 -12.83 3.89 6.84
N GLY A 25 -11.98 4.43 7.71
CA GLY A 25 -11.56 5.84 7.65
C GLY A 25 -10.89 6.21 6.34
N ILE A 26 -9.90 5.43 5.90
CA ILE A 26 -9.23 5.64 4.60
C ILE A 26 -10.21 5.45 3.44
N ASN A 27 -11.05 4.41 3.48
CA ASN A 27 -11.99 4.13 2.39
C ASN A 27 -13.03 5.24 2.20
N ASN A 28 -13.53 5.82 3.30
CA ASN A 28 -14.61 6.80 3.26
C ASN A 28 -14.10 8.25 3.13
N TYR A 29 -12.97 8.56 3.77
CA TYR A 29 -12.48 9.94 3.90
C TYR A 29 -11.12 10.17 3.23
N GLY A 30 -10.41 9.10 2.85
CA GLY A 30 -9.07 9.18 2.27
C GLY A 30 -7.98 9.48 3.31
N PRO A 31 -6.72 9.63 2.86
CA PRO A 31 -5.59 9.95 3.72
C PRO A 31 -5.78 11.27 4.48
N ALA A 32 -5.25 11.39 5.70
CA ALA A 32 -5.35 12.62 6.51
C ALA A 32 -4.78 13.86 5.80
N ASP A 33 -3.78 13.66 4.94
CA ASP A 33 -3.10 14.69 4.20
C ASP A 33 -3.68 14.92 2.79
N LEU A 34 -4.96 14.57 2.59
CA LEU A 34 -5.69 14.73 1.31
C LEU A 34 -5.64 16.17 0.76
N SER A 35 -5.54 17.18 1.65
CA SER A 35 -5.44 18.60 1.30
C SER A 35 -4.08 19.00 0.74
N ASN A 36 -3.06 18.15 0.86
CA ASN A 36 -1.76 18.36 0.25
C ASN A 36 -1.86 18.13 -1.27
N THR A 37 -1.59 19.17 -2.05
CA THR A 37 -1.69 19.15 -3.53
C THR A 37 -0.45 18.59 -4.21
N GLY A 38 0.61 18.27 -3.46
CA GLY A 38 1.82 17.66 -4.01
C GLY A 38 1.57 16.23 -4.47
N VAL A 39 1.92 15.92 -5.73
CA VAL A 39 1.91 14.54 -6.24
C VAL A 39 2.89 13.70 -5.41
N ARG A 40 2.39 12.65 -4.77
CA ARG A 40 3.22 11.76 -3.96
C ARG A 40 3.87 10.68 -4.82
N THR A 41 5.08 10.97 -5.24
CA THR A 41 5.88 10.03 -6.02
C THR A 41 6.67 9.11 -5.09
N ILE A 42 6.38 7.82 -5.14
CA ILE A 42 7.07 6.78 -4.37
C ILE A 42 8.10 6.11 -5.28
N GLN A 43 9.38 6.27 -4.94
CA GLN A 43 10.47 5.58 -5.64
C GLN A 43 10.61 4.15 -5.13
N ILE A 44 10.52 3.17 -6.03
CA ILE A 44 10.67 1.75 -5.69
C ILE A 44 11.86 1.14 -6.44
N GLY A 45 12.72 0.46 -5.70
CA GLY A 45 13.73 -0.48 -6.23
C GLY A 45 13.33 -1.91 -5.88
N ILE A 46 13.48 -2.84 -6.83
CA ILE A 46 13.15 -4.26 -6.63
C ILE A 46 14.41 -5.08 -6.90
N VAL A 47 14.77 -5.95 -5.97
CA VAL A 47 15.87 -6.90 -6.13
C VAL A 47 15.30 -8.31 -6.24
N GLY A 48 15.68 -9.03 -7.29
CA GLY A 48 15.18 -10.38 -7.52
C GLY A 48 15.55 -10.90 -8.91
N THR A 49 14.97 -12.04 -9.28
CA THR A 49 15.05 -12.53 -10.66
C THR A 49 14.20 -11.64 -11.58
N LYS A 50 14.41 -11.76 -12.90
CA LYS A 50 13.68 -10.96 -13.89
C LYS A 50 12.18 -11.24 -13.80
N GLU A 51 11.82 -12.51 -13.66
CA GLU A 51 10.45 -12.98 -13.59
C GLU A 51 9.75 -12.42 -12.34
N ALA A 52 10.44 -12.41 -11.20
CA ALA A 52 9.91 -11.83 -9.97
C ALA A 52 9.72 -10.30 -10.08
N ILE A 53 10.70 -9.59 -10.67
CA ILE A 53 10.60 -8.15 -10.89
C ILE A 53 9.41 -7.81 -11.79
N ASP A 54 9.27 -8.52 -12.91
CA ASP A 54 8.19 -8.30 -13.86
C ASP A 54 6.82 -8.63 -13.24
N GLY A 55 6.74 -9.70 -12.44
CA GLY A 55 5.54 -10.07 -11.69
C GLY A 55 5.12 -9.03 -10.65
N VAL A 56 6.07 -8.51 -9.87
CA VAL A 56 5.79 -7.46 -8.87
C VAL A 56 5.34 -6.16 -9.53
N LYS A 57 5.96 -5.78 -10.67
CA LYS A 57 5.53 -4.61 -11.45
C LYS A 57 4.08 -4.75 -11.91
N ALA A 58 3.75 -5.87 -12.54
CA ALA A 58 2.39 -6.13 -13.02
C ALA A 58 1.35 -6.15 -11.87
N TRP A 59 1.72 -6.71 -10.71
CA TRP A 59 0.85 -6.72 -9.54
C TRP A 59 0.62 -5.31 -8.97
N LEU A 60 1.69 -4.52 -8.82
CA LEU A 60 1.58 -3.13 -8.38
C LEU A 60 0.79 -2.28 -9.38
N ASP A 61 0.99 -2.48 -10.68
CA ASP A 61 0.20 -1.80 -11.71
C ASP A 61 -1.30 -2.13 -11.59
N ARG A 62 -1.66 -3.39 -11.31
CA ARG A 62 -3.05 -3.77 -11.01
C ARG A 62 -3.59 -3.07 -9.76
N CYS A 63 -2.77 -2.90 -8.73
CA CYS A 63 -3.13 -2.23 -7.50
C CYS A 63 -3.23 -0.69 -7.64
N ARG A 64 -2.85 -0.09 -8.77
CA ARG A 64 -3.03 1.36 -8.97
C ARG A 64 -4.51 1.74 -8.93
N GLU A 65 -5.36 0.91 -9.49
CA GLU A 65 -6.81 1.09 -9.54
C GLU A 65 -7.51 0.46 -8.32
N PRO A 66 -8.74 0.88 -7.99
CA PRO A 66 -9.51 0.28 -6.93
C PRO A 66 -9.73 -1.22 -7.15
N ILE A 67 -9.47 -2.03 -6.12
CA ILE A 67 -9.75 -3.47 -6.15
C ILE A 67 -11.06 -3.70 -5.42
N ALA A 68 -12.02 -4.28 -6.14
CA ALA A 68 -13.35 -4.58 -5.64
C ALA A 68 -13.29 -5.45 -4.37
N PRO A 69 -14.23 -5.24 -3.44
CA PRO A 69 -14.33 -6.07 -2.26
C PRO A 69 -14.72 -7.50 -2.66
N LYS A 70 -14.41 -8.46 -1.79
CA LYS A 70 -14.93 -9.82 -1.94
C LYS A 70 -16.44 -9.80 -1.70
N GLU A 71 -17.23 -10.41 -2.58
CA GLU A 71 -18.65 -10.63 -2.34
C GLU A 71 -18.83 -11.54 -1.11
N SER A 72 -19.31 -10.96 -0.02
CA SER A 72 -19.53 -11.65 1.24
C SER A 72 -20.53 -10.87 2.11
N PRO A 73 -21.35 -11.57 2.92
CA PRO A 73 -22.17 -10.91 3.93
C PRO A 73 -21.34 -10.15 4.99
N LEU A 74 -20.03 -10.43 5.08
CA LEU A 74 -19.10 -9.74 5.99
C LEU A 74 -18.44 -8.53 5.30
N SER A 75 -19.26 -7.62 4.74
CA SER A 75 -18.78 -6.47 3.95
C SER A 75 -17.79 -5.56 4.70
N HIS A 76 -17.93 -5.44 6.02
CA HIS A 76 -17.03 -4.67 6.88
C HIS A 76 -15.62 -5.30 7.01
N LEU A 77 -15.49 -6.61 6.77
CA LEU A 77 -14.20 -7.29 6.79
C LEU A 77 -13.50 -7.24 5.43
N TYR A 78 -14.28 -7.18 4.36
CA TYR A 78 -13.79 -7.16 2.97
C TYR A 78 -13.99 -5.77 2.35
N LEU A 79 -13.37 -4.74 2.92
CA LEU A 79 -13.36 -3.42 2.31
C LEU A 79 -12.57 -3.45 0.99
N PRO A 80 -12.98 -2.64 -0.01
CA PRO A 80 -12.20 -2.51 -1.24
C PRO A 80 -10.83 -1.91 -0.94
N PHE A 81 -9.87 -2.23 -1.78
CA PHE A 81 -8.62 -1.47 -1.81
C PHE A 81 -8.86 -0.21 -2.65
N PRO A 82 -8.63 1.00 -2.12
CA PRO A 82 -8.99 2.24 -2.82
C PRO A 82 -8.08 2.60 -4.00
N GLY A 83 -6.97 1.87 -4.18
CA GLY A 83 -5.97 2.17 -5.21
C GLY A 83 -5.00 3.29 -4.80
N PHE A 84 -3.94 3.47 -5.58
CA PHE A 84 -2.93 4.51 -5.35
C PHE A 84 -2.64 5.27 -6.65
N HIS A 85 -3.64 5.95 -7.19
CA HIS A 85 -3.46 6.79 -8.38
C HIS A 85 -3.43 8.27 -7.99
N THR A 86 -2.95 9.16 -8.85
CA THR A 86 -2.93 10.61 -8.57
C THR A 86 -4.34 11.20 -8.38
N SER A 87 -5.37 10.56 -8.93
CA SER A 87 -6.77 11.00 -8.87
C SER A 87 -7.65 10.22 -7.89
N VAL A 88 -7.24 9.02 -7.44
CA VAL A 88 -8.08 8.14 -6.60
C VAL A 88 -7.30 7.52 -5.44
N GLY A 89 -8.03 7.16 -4.39
CA GLY A 89 -7.48 6.49 -3.21
C GLY A 89 -6.36 7.27 -2.53
N PHE A 90 -5.15 6.70 -2.50
CA PHE A 90 -4.01 7.28 -1.79
C PHE A 90 -3.37 8.51 -2.45
N ARG A 91 -3.82 8.94 -3.64
CA ARG A 91 -3.28 10.13 -4.33
C ARG A 91 -1.76 10.12 -4.54
N SER A 92 -1.22 8.92 -4.71
CA SER A 92 0.20 8.69 -4.92
C SER A 92 0.45 8.04 -6.27
N THR A 93 1.71 7.94 -6.67
CA THR A 93 2.11 7.20 -7.85
C THR A 93 3.48 6.59 -7.64
N ILE A 94 3.72 5.44 -8.24
CA ILE A 94 5.01 4.75 -8.15
C ILE A 94 5.85 5.12 -9.36
N ILE A 95 7.13 5.37 -9.11
CA ILE A 95 8.17 5.41 -10.16
C ILE A 95 9.21 4.33 -9.90
N TRP A 96 9.56 3.61 -10.96
CA TRP A 96 10.55 2.55 -10.91
C TRP A 96 11.96 3.14 -10.93
N ASN A 97 12.74 2.85 -9.90
CA ASN A 97 14.14 3.23 -9.87
C ASN A 97 15.02 2.12 -10.46
N GLY A 98 15.36 2.27 -11.74
CA GLY A 98 16.25 1.34 -12.45
C GLY A 98 17.65 1.23 -11.87
N ARG A 99 18.14 2.25 -11.12
CA ARG A 99 19.46 2.21 -10.46
C ARG A 99 19.47 1.35 -9.19
N LEU A 100 18.31 1.21 -8.54
CA LEU A 100 18.14 0.38 -7.33
C LEU A 100 17.63 -1.03 -7.64
N SER A 101 17.36 -1.32 -8.92
CA SER A 101 16.86 -2.63 -9.34
C SER A 101 18.03 -3.53 -9.70
N ALA A 102 18.48 -4.36 -8.76
CA ALA A 102 19.54 -5.32 -9.02
C ALA A 102 18.94 -6.63 -9.53
N HIS A 103 19.37 -7.06 -10.71
CA HIS A 103 19.06 -8.39 -11.23
C HIS A 103 20.05 -9.37 -10.60
N SER A 104 19.55 -10.26 -9.73
CA SER A 104 20.35 -11.41 -9.31
C SER A 104 20.23 -12.46 -10.40
N THR A 105 21.26 -12.61 -11.22
CA THR A 105 21.44 -13.84 -12.00
C THR A 105 21.47 -14.98 -10.98
N ASN A 106 20.69 -16.05 -11.22
CA ASN A 106 20.77 -17.27 -10.42
C ASN A 106 22.16 -17.91 -10.63
N GLU A 107 23.19 -17.41 -9.94
CA GLU A 107 24.42 -18.14 -9.76
C GLU A 107 24.25 -19.08 -8.56
N PRO A 108 24.43 -20.40 -8.73
CA PRO A 108 24.44 -21.36 -7.63
C PRO A 108 25.77 -21.24 -6.87
N TRP A 109 26.00 -20.14 -6.14
CA TRP A 109 27.32 -19.79 -5.61
C TRP A 109 27.75 -20.50 -4.30
N ARG A 110 27.32 -21.73 -3.99
CA ARG A 110 27.97 -22.50 -2.90
C ARG A 110 28.17 -23.97 -3.22
N THR A 111 29.09 -24.26 -4.13
CA THR A 111 29.91 -25.47 -4.00
C THR A 111 31.36 -25.15 -4.36
N SER A 112 32.28 -25.55 -3.46
CA SER A 112 33.74 -25.43 -3.53
C SER A 112 34.34 -24.11 -3.04
N GLN A 113 34.74 -24.10 -1.76
CA GLN A 113 36.17 -24.04 -1.36
C GLN A 113 36.30 -24.38 0.14
N ARG A 114 36.46 -25.67 0.46
CA ARG A 114 37.47 -26.22 1.38
C ARG A 114 37.67 -27.69 1.03
#